data_AF-A0A5B6YRP4-F1
#
_entry.id   AF-A0A5B6YRP4-F1
#
_cell.length_a   1.000
_cell.length_b   1.000
_cell.length_c   1.000
_cell.angle_alpha   90.00
_cell.angle_beta   90.00
_cell.angle_gamma   90.00
#
_symmetry.space_group_name_H-M   'P 1'
#
loop_
_entity.id
_entity.type
_entity.pdbx_description
1 polymer ?
#
loop_
_entity_poly.entity_id
_entity_poly.type
_entity_poly.pdbx_seq_one_letter_code
_entity_poly.pdbx_strand_id
1 'polypeptide(L)'
;ESQKRRDWNTFGQYLKNQRPPVSLSQCNCNHVLEFLRYLDQFGKTKVHLYGCVFFGQPDPPAPCTCPLRQAWGSLDALIGRLRAAYEENGGSPETNPFGNGAIRVYLREVKDCQAKARGIPYKKKKKRKNQIKVINDEVKSSKQST
;
A
#
# COMPACT_ATOMS: atom_id res chain seq x y z
N GLU A 1 -1.36 -11.23 -15.03
CA GLU A 1 -1.36 -12.53 -14.32
C GLU A 1 0.03 -12.98 -13.86
N SER A 2 1.05 -12.93 -14.73
CA SER A 2 2.43 -13.36 -14.41
C SER A 2 3.03 -12.74 -13.14
N GLN A 3 2.84 -11.44 -12.90
CA GLN A 3 3.40 -10.76 -11.71
C GLN A 3 2.82 -11.31 -10.40
N LYS A 4 1.49 -11.50 -10.34
CA LYS A 4 0.81 -12.04 -9.16
C LYS A 4 1.33 -13.44 -8.84
N ARG A 5 1.48 -14.30 -9.86
CA ARG A 5 2.07 -15.64 -9.70
C ARG A 5 3.50 -15.60 -9.18
N ARG A 6 4.33 -14.68 -9.70
CA ARG A 6 5.72 -14.49 -9.20
C ARG A 6 5.74 -14.06 -7.74
N ASP A 7 4.93 -13.09 -7.37
CA ASP A 7 4.84 -12.59 -6.00
C ASP A 7 4.36 -13.68 -5.05
N TRP A 8 3.33 -14.43 -5.45
CA TRP A 8 2.81 -15.57 -4.70
C TRP A 8 3.88 -16.64 -4.47
N ASN A 9 4.60 -17.03 -5.52
CA ASN A 9 5.69 -17.99 -5.42
C ASN A 9 6.82 -17.48 -4.52
N THR A 10 7.15 -16.19 -4.61
CA THR A 10 8.18 -15.56 -3.77
C THR A 10 7.78 -15.60 -2.30
N PHE A 11 6.52 -15.27 -1.99
CA PHE A 11 5.99 -15.37 -0.63
C PHE A 11 5.99 -16.81 -0.11
N GLY A 12 5.54 -17.77 -0.93
CA GLY A 12 5.57 -19.19 -0.57
C GLY A 12 6.99 -19.71 -0.31
N GLN A 13 7.98 -19.27 -1.09
CA GLN A 13 9.40 -19.58 -0.84
C GLN A 13 9.89 -18.94 0.46
N TYR A 14 9.52 -17.68 0.73
CA TYR A 14 9.85 -17.02 1.98
C TYR A 14 9.34 -17.78 3.21
N LEU A 15 8.10 -18.29 3.17
CA LEU A 15 7.52 -19.09 4.26
C LEU A 15 8.26 -20.43 4.46
N LYS A 16 8.63 -21.10 3.37
CA LYS A 16 9.42 -22.35 3.43
C LYS A 16 10.82 -22.15 4.00
N ASN A 17 11.39 -20.96 3.81
CA ASN A 17 12.72 -20.61 4.31
C ASN A 17 12.73 -20.16 5.79
N GLN A 18 11.55 -20.04 6.43
CA GLN A 18 11.47 -19.77 7.86
C GLN A 18 12.05 -20.93 8.68
N ARG A 19 12.44 -20.65 9.93
CA ARG A 19 12.95 -21.64 10.87
C ARG A 19 12.12 -21.58 12.16
N PRO A 20 11.15 -22.49 12.38
CA PRO A 20 10.77 -23.61 11.49
C PRO A 20 10.02 -23.16 10.22
N PRO A 21 9.98 -23.99 9.15
CA PRO A 21 9.21 -23.68 7.94
C PRO A 21 7.73 -23.49 8.26
N VAL A 22 7.11 -22.48 7.65
CA VAL A 22 5.70 -22.15 7.86
C VAL A 22 4.88 -22.62 6.67
N SER A 23 3.83 -23.40 6.94
CA SER A 23 2.85 -23.77 5.93
C SER A 23 1.87 -22.62 5.68
N LEU A 24 1.25 -22.56 4.49
CA LEU A 24 0.27 -21.51 4.18
C LEU A 24 -0.95 -21.52 5.12
N SER A 25 -1.35 -22.68 5.63
CA SER A 25 -2.45 -22.80 6.61
C SER A 25 -2.10 -22.23 8.00
N GLN A 26 -0.82 -22.20 8.36
CA GLN A 26 -0.31 -21.61 9.59
C GLN A 26 0.15 -20.15 9.41
N CYS A 27 0.13 -19.66 8.17
CA CYS A 27 0.47 -18.28 7.87
C CYS A 27 -0.52 -17.33 8.54
N ASN A 28 -0.01 -16.27 9.14
CA ASN A 28 -0.78 -15.25 9.82
C ASN A 28 -0.21 -13.86 9.49
N CYS A 29 -0.81 -12.80 10.01
CA CYS A 29 -0.40 -11.44 9.67
C CYS A 29 1.03 -11.10 10.08
N ASN A 30 1.61 -11.73 11.11
CA ASN A 30 2.99 -11.46 11.52
C ASN A 30 3.98 -11.92 10.46
N HIS A 31 3.79 -13.12 9.89
CA HIS A 31 4.60 -13.62 8.78
C HIS A 31 4.54 -12.69 7.56
N VAL A 32 3.36 -12.09 7.31
CA VAL A 32 3.20 -11.10 6.24
C VAL A 32 3.99 -9.81 6.56
N LEU A 33 3.92 -9.30 7.79
CA LEU A 33 4.68 -8.11 8.20
C LEU A 33 6.19 -8.35 8.11
N GLU A 34 6.67 -9.50 8.55
CA GLU A 34 8.08 -9.88 8.46
C GLU A 34 8.52 -10.02 7.00
N PHE A 35 7.67 -10.59 6.14
CA PHE A 35 7.92 -10.63 4.70
C PHE A 35 8.08 -9.23 4.11
N LEU A 36 7.18 -8.29 4.45
CA LEU A 36 7.28 -6.91 3.95
C LEU A 36 8.57 -6.22 4.41
N ARG A 37 9.03 -6.50 5.64
CA ARG A 37 10.32 -5.99 6.16
C ARG A 37 11.52 -6.67 5.50
N TYR A 38 11.42 -7.96 5.22
CA TYR A 38 12.44 -8.71 4.48
C TYR A 38 12.67 -8.10 3.08
N LEU A 39 11.61 -7.67 2.40
CA LEU A 39 11.72 -7.04 1.08
C LEU A 39 12.50 -5.71 1.08
N ASP A 40 12.63 -5.03 2.23
CA ASP A 40 13.43 -3.80 2.32
C ASP A 40 14.91 -4.04 2.01
N GLN A 41 15.43 -5.26 2.18
CA GLN A 41 16.80 -5.63 1.80
C GLN A 41 17.07 -5.45 0.30
N PHE A 42 16.03 -5.55 -0.52
CA PHE A 42 16.07 -5.37 -1.97
C PHE A 42 15.46 -4.03 -2.40
N GLY A 43 15.25 -3.13 -1.43
CA GLY A 43 14.70 -1.81 -1.63
C GLY A 43 15.59 -0.94 -2.50
N LYS A 44 14.97 -0.05 -3.28
CA LYS A 44 15.67 0.97 -4.09
C LYS A 44 15.36 2.40 -3.65
N THR A 45 14.42 2.58 -2.72
CA THR A 45 14.05 3.89 -2.22
C THR A 45 14.89 4.25 -1.01
N LYS A 46 15.59 5.38 -1.05
CA LYS A 46 16.21 5.96 0.14
C LYS A 46 15.11 6.50 1.08
N VAL A 47 15.13 6.07 2.34
CA VAL A 47 14.21 6.55 3.39
C VAL A 47 15.04 7.16 4.51
N HIS A 48 15.06 8.49 4.58
CA HIS A 48 15.78 9.22 5.61
C HIS A 48 15.19 8.98 7.00
N LEU A 49 16.05 8.67 7.97
CA LEU A 49 15.68 8.57 9.38
C LEU A 49 15.54 9.98 9.98
N TYR A 50 14.77 10.13 11.05
CA TYR A 50 14.49 11.43 11.69
C TYR A 50 15.76 12.22 12.08
N GLY A 51 16.87 11.55 12.40
CA GLY A 51 18.15 12.20 12.71
C GLY A 51 19.04 12.51 11.49
N CYS A 52 18.57 12.25 10.28
CA CYS A 52 19.34 12.54 9.07
C CYS A 52 19.26 14.02 8.72
N VAL A 53 20.40 14.63 8.38
CA VAL A 53 20.48 16.03 7.94
C VAL A 53 19.67 16.31 6.66
N PHE A 54 19.39 15.27 5.88
CA PHE A 54 18.59 15.34 4.66
C PHE A 54 17.12 14.95 4.88
N PHE A 55 16.69 14.72 6.12
CA PHE A 55 15.29 14.36 6.40
C PHE A 55 14.36 15.49 5.91
N GLY A 56 13.42 15.13 5.03
CA GLY A 56 12.50 16.11 4.45
C GLY A 56 13.08 16.91 3.28
N GLN A 57 14.24 16.52 2.73
CA GLN A 57 14.79 17.11 1.51
C GLN A 57 14.50 16.22 0.29
N PRO A 58 13.81 16.72 -0.75
CA PRO A 58 13.49 15.94 -1.95
C PRO A 58 14.70 15.56 -2.80
N ASP A 59 15.70 16.45 -2.85
CA ASP A 59 16.90 16.29 -3.67
C ASP A 59 18.14 16.60 -2.81
N PRO A 60 18.62 15.62 -2.03
CA PRO A 60 19.73 15.84 -1.11
C PRO A 60 21.04 16.04 -1.89
N PRO A 61 21.83 17.10 -1.59
CA PRO A 61 23.04 17.45 -2.34
C PRO A 61 24.22 16.49 -2.10
N ALA A 62 24.10 15.55 -1.15
CA ALA A 62 25.13 14.59 -0.79
C ALA A 62 24.52 13.25 -0.32
N PRO A 63 25.27 12.13 -0.41
CA PRO A 63 24.80 10.82 0.01
C PRO A 63 24.66 10.71 1.54
N CYS A 64 23.83 9.77 2.01
CA CYS A 64 23.72 9.42 3.43
C CYS A 64 23.60 7.91 3.67
N THR A 65 23.88 7.53 4.91
CA THR A 65 23.83 6.15 5.42
C THR A 65 22.42 5.63 5.69
N CYS A 66 21.38 6.42 5.39
CA CYS A 66 20.01 5.97 5.58
C CYS A 66 19.70 4.72 4.73
N PRO A 67 18.87 3.81 5.25
CA PRO A 67 18.60 2.54 4.59
C PRO A 67 17.84 2.74 3.28
N LEU A 68 18.06 1.81 2.35
CA LEU A 68 17.16 1.61 1.23
C LEU A 68 16.00 0.72 1.67
N ARG A 69 14.79 1.02 1.19
CA ARG A 69 13.56 0.30 1.49
C ARG A 69 12.70 0.17 0.25
N GLN A 70 11.68 -0.68 0.31
CA GLN A 70 10.66 -0.73 -0.75
C GLN A 70 9.85 0.56 -0.75
N ALA A 71 9.48 1.04 -1.94
CA ALA A 71 8.55 2.15 -2.04
C ALA A 71 7.18 1.73 -1.48
N TRP A 72 6.52 2.62 -0.72
CA TRP A 72 5.20 2.36 -0.16
C TRP A 72 4.20 1.83 -1.21
N GLY A 73 4.14 2.47 -2.39
CA GLY A 73 3.23 2.06 -3.46
C GLY A 73 3.50 0.65 -3.99
N SER A 74 4.76 0.20 -3.98
CA SER A 74 5.12 -1.17 -4.37
C SER A 74 4.63 -2.18 -3.33
N LEU A 75 4.77 -1.88 -2.04
CA LEU A 75 4.27 -2.74 -0.95
C LEU A 75 2.74 -2.84 -0.95
N ASP A 76 2.05 -1.71 -1.14
CA ASP A 76 0.59 -1.65 -1.20
C ASP A 76 0.05 -2.48 -2.38
N ALA A 77 0.64 -2.30 -3.57
CA ALA A 77 0.29 -3.08 -4.75
C ALA A 77 0.60 -4.58 -4.59
N LEU A 78 1.71 -4.92 -3.93
CA LEU A 78 2.07 -6.31 -3.62
C LEU A 78 1.03 -6.96 -2.70
N ILE A 79 0.64 -6.29 -1.61
CA ILE A 79 -0.39 -6.79 -0.69
C ILE A 79 -1.72 -7.00 -1.41
N GLY A 80 -2.11 -6.06 -2.29
CA GLY A 80 -3.30 -6.24 -3.12
C GLY A 80 -3.24 -7.51 -3.99
N ARG A 81 -2.09 -7.76 -4.63
CA ARG A 81 -1.89 -8.96 -5.46
C ARG A 81 -1.86 -10.25 -4.63
N LEU A 82 -1.22 -10.24 -3.46
CA LEU A 82 -1.15 -11.41 -2.58
C LEU A 82 -2.51 -11.74 -1.94
N ARG A 83 -3.32 -10.72 -1.60
CA ARG A 83 -4.69 -10.91 -1.14
C ARG A 83 -5.53 -11.65 -2.19
N ALA A 84 -5.50 -11.17 -3.44
CA ALA A 84 -6.20 -11.82 -4.55
C ALA A 84 -5.66 -13.23 -4.85
N ALA A 85 -4.33 -13.42 -4.79
CA ALA A 85 -3.72 -14.73 -4.99
C ALA A 85 -4.16 -15.74 -3.91
N TYR A 86 -4.28 -15.32 -2.65
CA TYR A 86 -4.75 -16.17 -1.56
C TYR A 86 -6.17 -16.71 -1.81
N GLU A 87 -7.07 -15.83 -2.25
CA GLU A 87 -8.46 -16.19 -2.57
C GLU A 87 -8.54 -17.16 -3.76
N GLU A 88 -7.75 -16.93 -4.81
CA GLU A 88 -7.67 -17.84 -5.96
C GLU A 88 -7.06 -19.21 -5.64
N ASN A 89 -6.29 -19.32 -4.55
CA ASN A 89 -5.74 -20.59 -4.06
C ASN A 89 -6.64 -21.25 -3.00
N GLY A 90 -7.92 -20.87 -2.95
CA GLY A 90 -8.94 -21.49 -2.08
C GLY A 90 -9.00 -20.93 -0.66
N GLY A 91 -8.29 -19.84 -0.38
CA GLY A 91 -8.38 -19.13 0.89
C GLY A 91 -9.65 -18.28 0.99
N SER A 92 -10.23 -18.15 2.18
CA SER A 92 -11.41 -17.29 2.39
C SER A 92 -11.01 -15.83 2.63
N PRO A 93 -11.82 -14.83 2.20
CA PRO A 93 -11.56 -13.43 2.51
C PRO A 93 -11.45 -13.11 4.01
N GLU A 94 -12.20 -13.82 4.85
CA GLU A 94 -12.28 -13.63 6.30
C GLU A 94 -11.01 -14.11 7.02
N THR A 95 -10.41 -15.18 6.51
CA THR A 95 -9.18 -15.79 7.06
C THR A 95 -7.92 -15.24 6.41
N ASN A 96 -8.06 -14.34 5.45
CA ASN A 96 -6.96 -13.84 4.64
C ASN A 96 -5.93 -13.04 5.47
N PRO A 97 -4.68 -13.53 5.61
CA PRO A 97 -3.68 -12.87 6.45
C PRO A 97 -3.25 -11.51 5.89
N PHE A 98 -3.33 -11.33 4.56
CA PHE A 98 -3.06 -10.05 3.89
C PHE A 98 -4.19 -9.04 4.11
N GLY A 99 -5.40 -9.52 4.45
CA GLY A 99 -6.58 -8.73 4.80
C GLY A 99 -6.55 -8.13 6.21
N ASN A 100 -5.63 -8.57 7.07
CA ASN A 100 -5.61 -8.22 8.49
C ASN A 100 -5.39 -6.69 8.73
N GLY A 101 -6.04 -6.16 9.76
CA GLY A 101 -5.96 -4.75 10.14
C GLY A 101 -4.53 -4.27 10.44
N ALA A 102 -3.69 -5.12 11.03
CA ALA A 102 -2.29 -4.81 11.30
C ALA A 102 -1.49 -4.47 10.02
N ILE A 103 -1.80 -5.14 8.90
CA ILE A 103 -1.17 -4.85 7.61
C ILE A 103 -1.55 -3.44 7.13
N ARG A 104 -2.81 -3.04 7.32
CA ARG A 104 -3.27 -1.70 6.94
C ARG A 104 -2.61 -0.60 7.78
N VAL A 105 -2.43 -0.84 9.08
CA VAL A 105 -1.74 0.09 9.98
C VAL A 105 -0.28 0.23 9.55
N TYR A 106 0.42 -0.89 9.34
CA TYR A 106 1.81 -0.89 8.86
C TYR A 106 1.97 -0.12 7.54
N LEU A 107 1.13 -0.38 6.54
CA LEU A 107 1.21 0.33 5.26
C LEU A 107 0.96 1.84 5.41
N ARG A 108 0.08 2.26 6.34
CA ARG A 108 -0.14 3.67 6.66
C ARG A 108 1.09 4.31 7.28
N GLU A 109 1.70 3.65 8.26
CA GLU A 109 2.94 4.13 8.90
C GLU A 109 4.07 4.26 7.89
N VAL A 110 4.26 3.26 7.02
CA VAL A 110 5.27 3.31 5.95
C VAL A 110 5.01 4.49 5.01
N LYS A 111 3.75 4.73 4.63
CA LYS A 111 3.37 5.88 3.80
C LYS A 111 3.77 7.20 4.44
N ASP A 112 3.43 7.38 5.71
CA ASP A 112 3.67 8.62 6.44
C ASP A 112 5.17 8.85 6.67
N CYS A 113 5.91 7.80 7.03
CA CYS A 113 7.35 7.84 7.17
C CYS A 113 8.05 8.22 5.85
N GLN A 114 7.67 7.59 4.72
CA GLN A 114 8.28 7.91 3.42
C GLN A 114 7.90 9.30 2.92
N ALA A 115 6.65 9.75 3.16
CA ALA A 115 6.21 11.08 2.77
C ALA A 115 7.01 12.17 3.50
N LYS A 116 7.20 12.00 4.82
CA LYS A 116 8.02 12.93 5.63
C LYS A 116 9.49 12.87 5.23
N ALA A 117 10.04 11.67 5.07
CA ALA A 117 11.47 11.48 4.76
C ALA A 117 11.89 12.07 3.42
N ARG A 118 11.03 11.99 2.39
CA ARG A 118 11.30 12.51 1.04
C ARG A 118 10.99 14.00 0.87
N GLY A 119 10.46 14.68 1.89
CA GLY A 119 10.23 16.11 1.81
C GLY A 119 9.15 16.55 0.83
N ILE A 120 8.33 15.63 0.31
CA ILE A 120 7.25 16.00 -0.61
C ILE A 120 6.22 16.77 0.22
N PRO A 121 6.03 18.09 0.02
CA PRO A 121 5.03 18.83 0.76
C PRO A 121 3.68 18.19 0.45
N TYR A 122 2.98 17.74 1.49
CA TYR A 122 1.62 17.22 1.36
C TYR A 122 0.68 18.38 1.00
N LYS A 123 0.71 18.85 -0.26
CA LYS A 123 -0.37 19.67 -0.81
C LYS A 123 -1.57 18.77 -0.96
N LYS A 124 -2.37 18.72 0.09
CA LYS A 124 -3.71 18.11 0.12
C LYS A 124 -4.51 18.73 -1.03
N LYS A 125 -4.53 18.10 -2.22
CA LYS A 125 -5.48 18.47 -3.27
C LYS A 125 -6.86 18.16 -2.71
N LYS A 126 -7.49 19.17 -2.12
CA LYS A 126 -8.89 19.16 -1.68
C LYS A 126 -9.70 18.78 -2.92
N LYS A 127 -10.16 17.53 -3.00
CA LYS A 127 -11.07 17.07 -4.04
C LYS A 127 -12.28 18.00 -3.98
N ARG A 128 -12.41 18.93 -4.94
CA ARG A 128 -13.64 19.69 -5.11
C ARG A 128 -14.72 18.65 -5.34
N LYS A 129 -15.59 18.44 -4.35
CA LYS A 129 -16.87 17.79 -4.59
C LYS A 129 -17.57 18.70 -5.60
N ASN A 130 -17.59 18.30 -6.88
CA ASN A 130 -18.56 18.84 -7.83
C ASN A 130 -19.93 18.52 -7.22
N GLN A 131 -20.57 19.54 -6.65
CA GLN A 131 -22.00 19.52 -6.43
C GLN A 131 -22.62 19.43 -7.81
N ILE A 132 -22.95 18.22 -8.24
CA ILE A 132 -23.97 18.01 -9.25
C ILE A 132 -25.28 18.38 -8.53
N LYS A 133 -25.65 19.66 -8.60
CA LYS A 133 -27.00 20.10 -8.27
C LYS A 133 -27.90 19.58 -9.38
N VAL A 134 -28.65 18.55 -9.01
CA VAL A 134 -29.91 18.15 -9.61
C VAL A 134 -30.78 19.40 -9.72
N ILE A 135 -31.04 19.87 -10.94
CA ILE A 135 -32.19 20.70 -11.27
C ILE A 135 -32.84 19.98 -12.43
N ASN A 136 -33.78 19.10 -12.11
CA ASN A 136 -34.72 18.55 -13.05
C ASN A 136 -36.10 18.97 -12.56
N ASP A 137 -36.96 19.32 -13.52
CA ASP A 137 -38.42 19.46 -13.42
C ASP A 137 -38.99 20.75 -12.82
N GLU A 138 -39.27 21.73 -13.68
CA GLU A 138 -40.61 22.34 -13.83
C GLU A 138 -40.60 23.43 -14.91
N VAL A 139 -40.72 23.08 -16.20
CA VAL A 139 -41.47 23.91 -17.18
C VAL A 139 -41.96 22.98 -18.31
N LYS A 140 -43.07 22.29 -18.07
CA LYS A 140 -44.01 21.92 -19.14
C LYS A 140 -45.38 21.69 -18.53
N SER A 141 -46.25 22.71 -18.57
CA SER A 141 -47.62 22.60 -19.09
C SER A 141 -48.51 23.78 -18.63
N SER A 142 -49.09 24.44 -19.64
CA SER A 142 -50.44 25.02 -19.66
C SER A 142 -50.73 26.43 -19.09
N LYS A 143 -51.07 27.34 -20.02
CA LYS A 143 -52.35 28.10 -20.21
C LYS A 143 -52.01 29.43 -20.93
N GLN A 144 -52.32 29.66 -22.20
CA GLN A 144 -53.61 29.96 -22.87
C GLN A 144 -54.46 31.04 -22.18
N SER A 145 -55.01 31.95 -23.01
CA SER A 145 -55.87 33.12 -22.73
C SER A 145 -55.06 34.41 -22.46
N THR A 146 -55.19 35.51 -23.19
CA THR A 146 -56.28 36.10 -23.98
C THR A 146 -55.75 36.87 -25.18
#